data_AF-A0A972JYR4-F1
#
_entry.id   AF-A0A972JYR4-F1
#
_cell.length_a   1.000
_cell.length_b   1.000
_cell.length_c   1.000
_cell.angle_alpha   90.00
_cell.angle_beta   90.00
_cell.angle_gamma   90.00
#
_symmetry.space_group_name_H-M   'P 1'
#
loop_
_entity.id
_entity.type
_entity.pdbx_description
1 polymer ?
#
loop_
_entity_poly.entity_id
_entity_poly.type
_entity_poly.pdbx_seq_one_letter_code
_entity_poly.pdbx_strand_id
1 'polypeptide(L)'
;MMQLIQHTVTRWMGVVLASMPFNRMARTTEHNTTFYLKKRHSYGWLPRLITNQIHTHFQVLSQREWFAREQHIYTQMYGKKATVEAGWLKLEALPGLSLDHILGNPHQPQPTKFRALAAAIRALQHLHEHSGQRTNHAANSFSHSDATIRNVTYDSHADQSWWFDFETVHVASRPLVWCFADDLRVLLYSAAPLLNKTEMEMLARLGVAIYPDVGVLRTLRQLAIQMRQRPDMFHFAQTRIDAQCNVLFSAILLRALNAVEHYDSPVSV
;
A
#
# COMPACT_ATOMS: atom_id res chain seq x y z
N MET A 1 -8.30 -16.24 25.06
CA MET A 1 -9.52 -15.40 25.18
C MET A 1 -9.20 -13.90 25.02
N MET A 2 -8.28 -13.32 25.81
CA MET A 2 -7.94 -11.89 25.75
C MET A 2 -7.44 -11.40 24.36
N GLN A 3 -6.60 -12.20 23.68
CA GLN A 3 -6.11 -11.87 22.32
C GLN A 3 -7.24 -11.83 21.27
N LEU A 4 -8.26 -12.68 21.40
CA LEU A 4 -9.38 -12.73 20.46
C LEU A 4 -10.28 -11.49 20.63
N ILE A 5 -10.55 -11.08 21.87
CA ILE A 5 -11.33 -9.88 22.17
C ILE A 5 -10.61 -8.63 21.66
N GLN A 6 -9.30 -8.50 21.95
CA GLN A 6 -8.50 -7.39 21.45
C GLN A 6 -8.54 -7.34 19.92
N HIS A 7 -8.38 -8.48 19.25
CA HIS A 7 -8.44 -8.57 17.78
C HIS A 7 -9.80 -8.14 17.22
N THR A 8 -10.90 -8.61 17.80
CA THR A 8 -12.26 -8.27 17.35
C THR A 8 -12.56 -6.78 17.50
N VAL A 9 -12.23 -6.18 18.66
CA VAL A 9 -12.42 -4.73 18.90
C VAL A 9 -11.57 -3.91 17.94
N THR A 10 -10.30 -4.30 17.81
CA THR A 10 -9.31 -3.67 16.93
C THR A 10 -9.78 -3.69 15.47
N ARG A 11 -10.31 -4.83 15.01
CA ARG A 11 -10.88 -5.00 13.67
C ARG A 11 -12.13 -4.16 13.47
N TRP A 12 -13.04 -4.14 14.44
CA TRP A 12 -14.26 -3.34 14.35
C TRP A 12 -13.96 -1.85 14.21
N MET A 13 -13.03 -1.32 15.02
CA MET A 13 -12.57 0.06 14.89
C MET A 13 -11.93 0.32 13.52
N GLY A 14 -11.11 -0.61 13.03
CA GLY A 14 -10.53 -0.52 11.70
C GLY A 14 -11.58 -0.47 10.57
N VAL A 15 -12.64 -1.27 10.68
CA VAL A 15 -13.77 -1.24 9.72
C VAL A 15 -14.51 0.09 9.77
N VAL A 16 -14.76 0.63 10.96
CA VAL A 16 -15.41 1.94 11.13
C VAL A 16 -14.56 3.04 10.49
N LEU A 17 -13.26 3.07 10.77
CA LEU A 17 -12.33 4.03 10.18
C LEU A 17 -12.27 3.92 8.65
N ALA A 18 -12.18 2.71 8.12
CA ALA A 18 -12.15 2.45 6.67
C ALA A 18 -13.48 2.77 5.96
N SER A 19 -14.57 2.91 6.70
CA SER A 19 -15.90 3.23 6.14
C SER A 19 -16.20 4.73 6.13
N MET A 20 -15.36 5.56 6.74
CA MET A 20 -15.55 7.01 6.74
C MET A 20 -15.07 7.60 5.40
N PRO A 21 -15.97 8.18 4.58
CA PRO A 21 -15.54 8.78 3.33
C PRO A 21 -14.73 10.05 3.62
N PHE A 22 -13.42 10.00 3.37
CA PHE A 22 -12.55 11.16 3.52
C PHE A 22 -12.70 12.14 2.35
N ASN A 23 -12.96 11.59 1.17
CA ASN A 23 -12.95 12.32 -0.09
C ASN A 23 -14.26 12.16 -0.84
N ARG A 24 -14.72 13.27 -1.41
CA ARG A 24 -15.67 13.27 -2.51
C ARG A 24 -14.90 12.95 -3.77
N MET A 25 -15.41 12.01 -4.54
CA MET A 25 -14.93 11.71 -5.87
C MET A 25 -16.04 11.93 -6.89
N ALA A 26 -15.68 12.55 -8.00
CA ALA A 26 -16.52 12.62 -9.19
C ALA A 26 -15.69 12.23 -10.41
N ARG A 27 -16.37 11.77 -11.46
CA ARG A 27 -15.74 11.45 -12.74
C ARG A 27 -16.26 12.43 -13.79
N THR A 28 -15.36 12.97 -14.60
CA THR A 28 -15.70 13.78 -15.77
C THR A 28 -14.94 13.28 -16.99
N THR A 29 -15.42 13.60 -18.18
CA THR A 29 -14.73 13.27 -19.45
C THR A 29 -14.63 14.53 -20.28
N GLU A 30 -13.42 14.87 -20.70
CA GLU A 30 -13.12 16.05 -21.51
C GLU A 30 -12.22 15.64 -22.66
N HIS A 31 -12.59 15.96 -23.90
CA HIS A 31 -11.79 15.65 -25.10
C HIS A 31 -11.30 14.18 -25.14
N ASN A 32 -12.22 13.22 -24.95
CA ASN A 32 -11.92 11.77 -24.85
C ASN A 32 -11.00 11.33 -23.71
N THR A 33 -10.64 12.22 -22.79
CA THR A 33 -9.84 11.90 -21.62
C THR A 33 -10.73 11.85 -20.39
N THR A 34 -10.72 10.73 -19.66
CA THR A 34 -11.41 10.63 -18.37
C THR A 34 -10.57 11.31 -17.29
N PHE A 35 -11.21 12.08 -16.42
CA PHE A 35 -10.61 12.67 -15.23
C PHE A 35 -11.36 12.25 -13.96
N TYR A 36 -10.61 12.06 -12.88
CA TYR A 36 -11.12 11.96 -11.53
C TYR A 36 -10.98 13.31 -10.82
N LEU A 37 -12.08 13.78 -10.26
CA LEU A 37 -12.14 14.96 -9.42
C LEU A 37 -12.18 14.52 -7.96
N LYS A 38 -11.17 14.91 -7.18
CA LYS A 38 -11.05 14.58 -5.76
C LYS A 38 -11.16 15.85 -4.91
N LYS A 39 -11.91 15.78 -3.80
CA LYS A 39 -12.00 16.88 -2.82
C LYS A 39 -12.22 16.34 -1.42
N ARG A 40 -11.57 16.94 -0.43
CA ARG A 40 -11.75 16.57 0.99
C ARG A 40 -13.16 16.93 1.45
N HIS A 41 -13.80 16.06 2.22
CA HIS A 41 -15.03 16.44 2.93
C HIS A 41 -14.75 17.54 3.98
N SER A 42 -15.76 18.35 4.30
CA SER A 42 -15.66 19.40 5.33
C SER A 42 -15.33 18.84 6.73
N TYR A 43 -15.70 17.60 6.99
CA TYR A 43 -15.39 16.86 8.21
C TYR A 43 -14.10 16.00 8.11
N GLY A 44 -13.34 16.12 7.01
CA GLY A 44 -12.10 15.38 6.79
C GLY A 44 -10.95 15.72 7.76
N TRP A 45 -11.17 16.62 8.72
CA TRP A 45 -10.25 16.92 9.82
C TRP A 45 -10.35 15.92 10.98
N LEU A 46 -11.52 15.30 11.20
CA LEU A 46 -11.75 14.32 12.28
C LEU A 46 -10.76 13.14 12.24
N PRO A 47 -10.51 12.51 11.08
CA PRO A 47 -9.58 11.38 10.98
C PRO A 47 -8.16 11.81 11.34
N ARG A 48 -7.72 13.00 10.92
CA ARG A 48 -6.41 13.54 11.27
C ARG A 48 -6.26 13.70 12.79
N LEU A 49 -7.29 14.15 13.49
CA LEU A 49 -7.24 14.22 14.96
C LEU A 49 -7.18 12.83 15.59
N ILE A 50 -7.99 11.90 15.09
CA ILE A 50 -8.04 10.53 15.60
C ILE A 50 -6.69 9.83 15.39
N THR A 51 -6.10 9.92 14.19
CA THR A 51 -4.83 9.27 13.86
C THR A 51 -3.66 9.88 14.65
N ASN A 52 -3.70 11.18 14.93
CA ASN A 52 -2.70 11.86 15.76
C ASN A 52 -2.76 11.43 17.23
N GLN A 53 -3.95 11.06 17.74
CA GLN A 53 -4.10 10.61 19.12
C GLN A 53 -3.78 9.12 19.33
N ILE A 54 -3.90 8.29 18.28
CA ILE A 54 -3.80 6.82 18.39
C ILE A 54 -2.36 6.28 18.22
N HIS A 55 -1.32 7.12 18.31
CA HIS A 55 0.09 6.70 18.10
C HIS A 55 0.30 5.89 16.80
N THR A 56 -0.38 6.30 15.75
CA THR A 56 -0.33 5.63 14.45
C THR A 56 1.00 5.90 13.75
N HIS A 57 1.41 5.01 12.83
CA HIS A 57 2.67 5.14 12.11
C HIS A 57 2.57 6.00 10.84
N PHE A 58 1.40 6.60 10.59
CA PHE A 58 1.13 7.47 9.46
C PHE A 58 0.35 8.71 9.92
N GLN A 59 0.25 9.68 9.03
CA GLN A 59 -0.48 10.93 9.22
C GLN A 59 -1.30 11.20 7.95
N VAL A 60 -2.52 11.69 8.15
CA VAL A 60 -3.37 12.17 7.05
C VAL A 60 -2.94 13.60 6.70
N LEU A 61 -2.61 13.82 5.43
CA LEU A 61 -2.18 15.12 4.93
C LEU A 61 -3.33 16.15 4.96
N SER A 62 -3.00 17.42 5.09
CA SER A 62 -3.97 18.48 4.80
C SER A 62 -4.34 18.44 3.30
N GLN A 63 -5.49 19.02 2.93
CA GLN A 63 -5.92 19.05 1.53
C GLN A 63 -4.86 19.66 0.60
N ARG A 64 -4.16 20.71 1.05
CA ARG A 64 -3.12 21.36 0.26
C ARG A 64 -1.90 20.45 0.06
N GLU A 65 -1.43 19.81 1.12
CA GLU A 65 -0.29 18.89 1.06
C GLU A 65 -0.61 17.66 0.22
N TRP A 66 -1.81 17.08 0.40
CA TRP A 66 -2.30 15.97 -0.40
C TRP A 66 -2.37 16.32 -1.89
N PHE A 67 -2.99 17.46 -2.24
CA PHE A 67 -3.07 17.91 -3.63
C PHE A 67 -1.69 18.11 -4.24
N ALA A 68 -0.79 18.79 -3.54
CA ALA A 68 0.58 18.99 -4.01
C ALA A 68 1.32 17.67 -4.23
N ARG A 69 1.14 16.69 -3.33
CA ARG A 69 1.74 15.36 -3.44
C ARG A 69 1.20 14.58 -4.63
N GLU A 70 -0.12 14.51 -4.82
CA GLU A 70 -0.69 13.80 -5.97
C GLU A 70 -0.36 14.49 -7.29
N GLN A 71 -0.39 15.83 -7.36
CA GLN A 71 0.05 16.54 -8.56
C GLN A 71 1.51 16.24 -8.90
N HIS A 72 2.39 16.21 -7.90
CA HIS A 72 3.80 15.89 -8.12
C HIS A 72 3.96 14.48 -8.69
N ILE A 73 3.32 13.48 -8.09
CA ILE A 73 3.43 12.08 -8.54
C ILE A 73 2.86 11.92 -9.96
N TYR A 74 1.66 12.45 -10.23
CA TYR A 74 1.06 12.35 -11.55
C TYR A 74 1.89 13.04 -12.62
N THR A 75 2.36 14.26 -12.37
CA THR A 75 3.09 15.02 -13.39
C THR A 75 4.52 14.52 -13.57
N GLN A 76 5.25 14.26 -12.48
CA GLN A 76 6.69 13.95 -12.55
C GLN A 76 6.95 12.45 -12.78
N MET A 77 6.15 11.57 -12.17
CA MET A 77 6.40 10.14 -12.27
C MET A 77 5.60 9.48 -13.40
N TYR A 78 4.36 9.94 -13.62
CA TYR A 78 3.47 9.31 -14.60
C TYR A 78 3.38 10.09 -15.91
N GLY A 79 3.86 11.34 -15.96
CA GLY A 79 3.67 12.21 -17.13
C GLY A 79 2.20 12.51 -17.42
N LYS A 80 1.35 12.44 -16.40
CA LYS A 80 -0.11 12.60 -16.46
C LYS A 80 -0.55 13.99 -16.01
N LYS A 81 -1.68 14.46 -16.55
CA LYS A 81 -2.24 15.77 -16.18
C LYS A 81 -2.81 15.75 -14.76
N ALA A 82 -2.43 16.75 -13.97
CA ALA A 82 -2.97 16.97 -12.63
C ALA A 82 -3.09 18.47 -12.32
N THR A 83 -4.32 18.96 -12.16
CA THR A 83 -4.62 20.38 -11.91
C THR A 83 -5.49 20.56 -10.67
N VAL A 84 -5.54 21.77 -10.12
CA VAL A 84 -6.49 22.13 -9.06
C VAL A 84 -7.44 23.20 -9.59
N GLU A 85 -8.73 22.88 -9.62
CA GLU A 85 -9.78 23.73 -10.21
C GLU A 85 -10.95 23.84 -9.22
N ALA A 86 -11.35 25.07 -8.86
CA ALA A 86 -12.46 25.33 -7.93
C ALA A 86 -12.39 24.53 -6.60
N GLY A 87 -11.18 24.30 -6.09
CA GLY A 87 -10.93 23.52 -4.86
C GLY A 87 -11.09 22.01 -5.02
N TRP A 88 -11.11 21.50 -6.25
CA TRP A 88 -11.01 20.08 -6.59
C TRP A 88 -9.65 19.79 -7.21
N LEU A 89 -9.05 18.66 -6.82
CA LEU A 89 -7.91 18.09 -7.52
C LEU A 89 -8.44 17.27 -8.70
N LYS A 90 -8.05 17.64 -9.91
CA LYS A 90 -8.42 16.98 -11.16
C LYS A 90 -7.24 16.19 -11.67
N LEU A 91 -7.41 14.88 -11.79
CA LEU A 91 -6.38 13.93 -12.18
C LEU A 91 -6.83 13.18 -13.42
N GLU A 92 -5.96 13.06 -14.42
CA GLU A 92 -6.20 12.16 -15.55
C GLU A 92 -6.36 10.72 -15.05
N ALA A 93 -7.34 9.97 -15.55
CA ALA A 93 -7.55 8.59 -15.14
C ALA A 93 -6.34 7.72 -15.50
N LEU A 94 -5.85 6.97 -14.52
CA LEU A 94 -4.85 5.94 -14.74
C LEU A 94 -5.51 4.75 -15.47
N PRO A 95 -4.83 4.14 -16.45
CA PRO A 95 -5.41 3.02 -17.20
C PRO A 95 -5.43 1.74 -16.34
N GLY A 96 -6.20 0.77 -16.82
CA GLY A 96 -6.29 -0.55 -16.22
C GLY A 96 -7.42 -0.71 -15.18
N LEU A 97 -7.40 -1.87 -14.52
CA LEU A 97 -8.33 -2.23 -13.46
C LEU A 97 -7.62 -2.19 -12.11
N SER A 98 -8.35 -1.92 -11.03
CA SER A 98 -7.78 -2.02 -9.69
C SER A 98 -7.35 -3.45 -9.38
N LEU A 99 -6.25 -3.61 -8.65
CA LEU A 99 -5.69 -4.92 -8.36
C LEU A 99 -6.63 -5.77 -7.50
N ASP A 100 -7.40 -5.15 -6.60
CA ASP A 100 -8.45 -5.85 -5.84
C ASP A 100 -9.55 -6.44 -6.72
N HIS A 101 -9.94 -5.76 -7.79
CA HIS A 101 -10.89 -6.28 -8.77
C HIS A 101 -10.31 -7.49 -9.51
N ILE A 102 -9.04 -7.43 -9.93
CA ILE A 102 -8.35 -8.52 -10.63
C ILE A 102 -8.21 -9.75 -9.73
N LEU A 103 -7.78 -9.57 -8.48
CA LEU A 103 -7.56 -10.67 -7.54
C LEU A 103 -8.88 -11.28 -7.03
N GLY A 104 -9.89 -10.42 -6.82
CA GLY A 104 -11.22 -10.82 -6.34
C GLY A 104 -12.08 -11.52 -7.38
N ASN A 105 -11.72 -11.46 -8.67
CA ASN A 105 -12.43 -12.19 -9.72
C ASN A 105 -12.04 -13.69 -9.71
N PRO A 106 -12.98 -14.62 -9.43
CA PRO A 106 -12.70 -16.04 -9.40
C PRO A 106 -12.40 -16.63 -10.79
N HIS A 107 -12.82 -15.95 -11.86
CA HIS A 107 -12.57 -16.38 -13.24
C HIS A 107 -11.25 -15.87 -13.81
N GLN A 108 -10.53 -15.02 -13.06
CA GLN A 108 -9.25 -14.49 -13.50
C GLN A 108 -8.17 -15.58 -13.42
N PRO A 109 -7.47 -15.92 -14.53
CA PRO A 109 -6.43 -16.93 -14.51
C PRO A 109 -5.29 -16.54 -13.58
N GLN A 110 -4.75 -17.53 -12.85
CA GLN A 110 -3.61 -17.34 -11.95
C GLN A 110 -2.42 -16.61 -12.61
N PRO A 111 -1.98 -16.96 -13.84
CA PRO A 111 -0.87 -16.24 -14.49
C PRO A 111 -1.13 -14.74 -14.64
N THR A 112 -2.37 -14.32 -14.83
CA THR A 112 -2.72 -12.89 -14.94
C THR A 112 -2.72 -12.21 -13.58
N LYS A 113 -3.24 -12.87 -12.53
CA LYS A 113 -3.17 -12.37 -11.15
C LYS A 113 -1.72 -12.10 -10.74
N PHE A 114 -0.82 -13.04 -11.04
CA PHE A 114 0.59 -12.93 -10.66
C PHE A 114 1.38 -11.94 -11.52
N ARG A 115 1.02 -11.74 -12.79
CA ARG A 115 1.54 -10.63 -13.59
C ARG A 115 1.18 -9.28 -12.99
N ALA A 116 -0.09 -9.09 -12.65
CA ALA A 116 -0.58 -7.85 -12.03
C ALA A 116 0.10 -7.58 -10.67
N LEU A 117 0.25 -8.61 -9.83
CA LEU A 117 1.00 -8.51 -8.57
C LEU A 117 2.47 -8.13 -8.79
N ALA A 118 3.14 -8.75 -9.77
CA ALA A 118 4.52 -8.43 -10.10
C ALA A 118 4.68 -6.98 -10.57
N ALA A 119 3.78 -6.52 -11.44
CA ALA A 119 3.74 -5.13 -11.90
C ALA A 119 3.50 -4.16 -10.74
N ALA A 120 2.59 -4.46 -9.81
CA ALA A 120 2.34 -3.63 -8.63
C ALA A 120 3.56 -3.54 -7.69
N ILE A 121 4.25 -4.65 -7.42
CA ILE A 121 5.45 -4.65 -6.58
C ILE A 121 6.57 -3.84 -7.25
N ARG A 122 6.78 -4.00 -8.56
CA ARG A 122 7.75 -3.20 -9.34
C ARG A 122 7.40 -1.71 -9.32
N ALA A 123 6.13 -1.36 -9.50
CA ALA A 123 5.68 0.03 -9.42
C ALA A 123 5.89 0.62 -8.02
N LEU A 124 5.74 -0.19 -6.97
CA LEU A 124 5.99 0.23 -5.59
C LEU A 124 7.48 0.46 -5.33
N GLN A 125 8.33 -0.46 -5.81
CA GLN A 125 9.79 -0.29 -5.76
C GLN A 125 10.22 0.99 -6.48
N HIS A 126 9.74 1.20 -7.71
CA HIS A 126 10.04 2.40 -8.50
C HIS A 126 9.61 3.68 -7.77
N LEU A 127 8.44 3.66 -7.11
CA LEU A 127 7.99 4.74 -6.25
C LEU A 127 8.99 5.01 -5.12
N HIS A 128 9.46 3.98 -4.43
CA HIS A 128 10.42 4.11 -3.34
C HIS A 128 11.80 4.63 -3.81
N GLU A 129 12.28 4.20 -4.97
CA GLU A 129 13.55 4.65 -5.56
C GLU A 129 13.57 6.16 -5.85
N HIS A 130 12.43 6.74 -6.25
CA HIS A 130 12.28 8.19 -6.46
C HIS A 130 12.40 9.00 -5.15
N SER A 131 12.27 8.37 -3.98
CA SER A 131 12.38 9.03 -2.68
C SER A 131 13.80 9.47 -2.34
N GLY A 132 14.81 8.80 -2.92
CA GLY A 132 16.22 8.95 -2.55
C GLY A 132 16.86 10.27 -3.00
N GLN A 133 16.22 11.05 -3.87
CA GLN A 133 16.86 12.22 -4.49
C GLN A 133 16.70 13.54 -3.72
N ARG A 134 15.90 13.61 -2.64
CA ARG A 134 15.57 14.94 -2.06
C ARG A 134 15.85 15.18 -0.58
N THR A 135 15.75 14.23 0.35
CA THR A 135 16.14 14.44 1.78
C THR A 135 16.04 13.13 2.57
N ASN A 136 16.87 12.94 3.61
CA ASN A 136 16.76 11.84 4.60
C ASN A 136 15.52 11.96 5.53
N HIS A 137 14.43 12.57 5.10
CA HIS A 137 13.23 12.80 5.91
C HIS A 137 12.03 12.07 5.32
N ALA A 138 11.41 11.19 6.12
CA ALA A 138 10.26 10.37 5.70
C ALA A 138 9.07 11.21 5.21
N ALA A 139 8.89 12.44 5.71
CA ALA A 139 7.86 13.37 5.26
C ALA A 139 7.97 13.75 3.77
N ASN A 140 9.19 13.71 3.21
CA ASN A 140 9.46 14.03 1.80
C ASN A 140 9.72 12.78 0.95
N SER A 141 9.62 11.59 1.53
CA SER A 141 9.76 10.35 0.80
C SER A 141 8.47 9.98 0.06
N PHE A 142 8.62 9.26 -1.03
CA PHE A 142 7.53 8.62 -1.77
C PHE A 142 7.18 7.24 -1.20
N SER A 143 7.18 7.06 0.12
CA SER A 143 6.41 5.95 0.70
C SER A 143 4.91 6.21 0.51
N HIS A 144 4.10 5.18 0.24
CA HIS A 144 2.66 5.32 0.07
C HIS A 144 1.91 5.44 1.40
N SER A 145 2.35 4.72 2.44
CA SER A 145 1.70 4.50 3.75
C SER A 145 0.30 3.89 3.74
N ASP A 146 -0.27 3.63 2.56
CA ASP A 146 -1.51 2.90 2.36
C ASP A 146 -1.46 2.09 1.07
N ALA A 147 -0.34 1.37 0.86
CA ALA A 147 -0.07 0.57 -0.33
C ALA A 147 -0.93 -0.71 -0.43
N THR A 148 -2.26 -0.58 -0.34
CA THR A 148 -3.19 -1.70 -0.45
C THR A 148 -3.45 -2.06 -1.91
N ILE A 149 -3.91 -3.29 -2.17
CA ILE A 149 -4.38 -3.71 -3.51
C ILE A 149 -5.52 -2.85 -4.09
N ARG A 150 -6.17 -2.01 -3.28
CA ARG A 150 -7.24 -1.09 -3.74
C ARG A 150 -6.67 0.19 -4.33
N ASN A 151 -5.43 0.54 -3.98
CA ASN A 151 -4.77 1.80 -4.31
C ASN A 151 -3.74 1.63 -5.44
N VAL A 152 -3.91 0.59 -6.25
CA VAL A 152 -3.08 0.33 -7.43
C VAL A 152 -3.93 -0.18 -8.58
N THR A 153 -3.76 0.40 -9.77
CA THR A 153 -4.30 -0.14 -11.02
C THR A 153 -3.27 -0.97 -11.75
N TYR A 154 -3.73 -1.89 -12.60
CA TYR A 154 -2.91 -2.66 -13.53
C TYR A 154 -3.54 -2.63 -14.92
N ASP A 155 -2.76 -2.18 -15.89
CA ASP A 155 -3.11 -2.21 -17.31
C ASP A 155 -2.47 -3.44 -17.96
N SER A 156 -3.32 -4.37 -18.35
CA SER A 156 -2.89 -5.61 -19.00
C SER A 156 -2.32 -5.41 -20.40
N HIS A 157 -2.60 -4.28 -21.07
CA HIS A 157 -2.05 -3.99 -22.39
C HIS A 157 -0.60 -3.51 -22.30
N ALA A 158 -0.30 -2.69 -21.30
CA ALA A 158 1.04 -2.16 -21.05
C ALA A 158 1.89 -3.01 -20.09
N ASP A 159 1.30 -4.02 -19.43
CA ASP A 159 1.90 -4.77 -18.32
C ASP A 159 2.47 -3.85 -17.21
N GLN A 160 1.74 -2.78 -16.92
CA GLN A 160 2.17 -1.72 -16.01
C GLN A 160 1.13 -1.49 -14.91
N SER A 161 1.62 -1.07 -13.75
CA SER A 161 0.80 -0.66 -12.61
C SER A 161 1.09 0.76 -12.17
N TRP A 162 0.07 1.42 -11.61
CA TRP A 162 0.16 2.77 -11.06
C TRP A 162 -0.49 2.84 -9.69
N TRP A 163 0.26 3.38 -8.74
CA TRP A 163 -0.23 3.68 -7.40
C TRP A 163 -0.99 5.00 -7.40
N PHE A 164 -2.06 5.08 -6.61
CA PHE A 164 -2.88 6.26 -6.45
C PHE A 164 -3.41 6.39 -5.03
N ASP A 165 -4.00 7.54 -4.72
CA ASP A 165 -4.53 7.85 -3.37
C ASP A 165 -3.44 8.10 -2.32
N PHE A 166 -2.64 9.14 -2.55
CA PHE A 166 -1.49 9.52 -1.71
C PHE A 166 -1.88 10.51 -0.61
N GLU A 167 -3.01 10.29 0.05
CA GLU A 167 -3.51 11.19 1.10
C GLU A 167 -2.88 10.98 2.48
N THR A 168 -2.23 9.84 2.66
CA THR A 168 -1.48 9.48 3.87
C THR A 168 0.02 9.50 3.60
N VAL A 169 0.80 9.78 4.65
CA VAL A 169 2.24 9.55 4.65
C VAL A 169 2.67 8.93 5.98
N HIS A 170 3.79 8.22 6.00
CA HIS A 170 4.38 7.78 7.26
C HIS A 170 4.81 8.96 8.14
N VAL A 171 4.78 8.79 9.46
CA VAL A 171 5.26 9.82 10.39
C VAL A 171 6.77 10.06 10.21
N ALA A 172 7.21 11.31 10.34
CA ALA A 172 8.58 11.72 10.03
C ALA A 172 9.67 11.02 10.87
N SER A 173 9.31 10.50 12.05
CA SER A 173 10.23 9.78 12.94
C SER A 173 10.57 8.36 12.48
N ARG A 174 9.88 7.83 11.47
CA ARG A 174 10.15 6.49 10.94
C ARG A 174 11.28 6.52 9.90
N PRO A 175 12.28 5.61 9.99
CA PRO A 175 13.29 5.46 8.95
C PRO A 175 12.67 5.05 7.60
N LEU A 176 13.24 5.50 6.48
CA LEU A 176 12.74 5.17 5.13
C LEU A 176 12.65 3.67 4.87
N VAL A 177 13.66 2.91 5.29
CA VAL A 177 13.68 1.45 5.18
C VAL A 177 12.47 0.81 5.86
N TRP A 178 12.02 1.39 6.98
CA TRP A 178 10.83 0.93 7.69
C TRP A 178 9.57 1.28 6.91
N CYS A 179 9.47 2.52 6.41
CA CYS A 179 8.33 2.97 5.59
C CYS A 179 8.15 2.10 4.34
N PHE A 180 9.23 1.78 3.63
CA PHE A 180 9.18 0.94 2.44
C PHE A 180 8.84 -0.51 2.74
N ALA A 181 9.36 -1.05 3.85
CA ALA A 181 9.00 -2.38 4.33
C ALA A 181 7.52 -2.44 4.73
N ASP A 182 6.99 -1.37 5.34
CA ASP A 182 5.59 -1.29 5.70
C ASP A 182 4.69 -1.23 4.46
N ASP A 183 5.03 -0.43 3.46
CA ASP A 183 4.29 -0.40 2.19
C ASP A 183 4.25 -1.78 1.51
N LEU A 184 5.40 -2.47 1.42
CA LEU A 184 5.46 -3.83 0.88
C LEU A 184 4.63 -4.79 1.72
N ARG A 185 4.68 -4.70 3.05
CA ARG A 185 3.82 -5.48 3.95
C ARG A 185 2.34 -5.23 3.65
N VAL A 186 1.89 -3.97 3.57
CA VAL A 186 0.48 -3.64 3.30
C VAL A 186 0.01 -4.26 2.00
N LEU A 187 0.80 -4.17 0.93
CA LEU A 187 0.47 -4.76 -0.36
C LEU A 187 0.30 -6.28 -0.26
N LEU A 188 1.30 -6.97 0.28
CA LEU A 188 1.29 -8.44 0.39
C LEU A 188 0.15 -8.94 1.28
N TYR A 189 -0.08 -8.29 2.43
CA TYR A 189 -1.12 -8.70 3.37
C TYR A 189 -2.52 -8.35 2.89
N SER A 190 -2.71 -7.28 2.11
CA SER A 190 -4.01 -6.95 1.53
C SER A 190 -4.37 -7.86 0.34
N ALA A 191 -3.37 -8.40 -0.37
CA ALA A 191 -3.57 -9.39 -1.43
C ALA A 191 -3.90 -10.79 -0.89
N ALA A 192 -3.25 -11.23 0.19
CA ALA A 192 -3.33 -12.60 0.70
C ALA A 192 -4.76 -13.15 0.90
N PRO A 193 -5.75 -12.39 1.44
CA PRO A 193 -7.11 -12.90 1.63
C PRO A 193 -7.84 -13.32 0.34
N LEU A 194 -7.37 -12.87 -0.83
CA LEU A 194 -7.97 -13.15 -2.14
C LEU A 194 -7.29 -14.33 -2.86
N LEU A 195 -6.35 -15.01 -2.20
CA LEU A 195 -5.52 -16.06 -2.76
C LEU A 195 -5.72 -17.36 -1.98
N ASN A 196 -5.57 -18.50 -2.66
CA ASN A 196 -5.49 -19.78 -1.96
C ASN A 196 -4.09 -19.97 -1.33
N LYS A 197 -3.92 -21.02 -0.52
CA LYS A 197 -2.66 -21.28 0.19
C LYS A 197 -1.44 -21.39 -0.74
N THR A 198 -1.56 -22.09 -1.88
CA THR A 198 -0.47 -22.24 -2.85
C THR A 198 -0.09 -20.89 -3.46
N GLU A 199 -1.10 -20.08 -3.79
CA GLU A 199 -0.91 -18.73 -4.30
C GLU A 199 -0.31 -17.79 -3.25
N MET A 200 -0.67 -17.91 -1.97
CA MET A 200 -0.01 -17.17 -0.89
C MET A 200 1.50 -17.47 -0.82
N GLU A 201 1.90 -18.73 -0.99
CA GLU A 201 3.31 -19.10 -1.04
C GLU A 201 4.02 -18.52 -2.26
N MET A 202 3.36 -18.49 -3.41
CA MET A 202 3.87 -17.81 -4.61
C MET A 202 3.98 -16.30 -4.40
N LEU A 203 3.00 -15.67 -3.75
CA LEU A 203 2.98 -14.23 -3.46
C LEU A 203 4.16 -13.84 -2.57
N ALA A 204 4.41 -14.60 -1.50
CA ALA A 204 5.54 -14.35 -0.61
C ALA A 204 6.88 -14.45 -1.35
N ARG A 205 7.07 -15.50 -2.16
CA ARG A 205 8.28 -15.65 -3.00
C ARG A 205 8.41 -14.51 -4.01
N LEU A 206 7.32 -14.11 -4.64
CA LEU A 206 7.29 -13.01 -5.60
C LEU A 206 7.71 -11.68 -4.97
N GLY A 207 7.14 -11.34 -3.81
CA GLY A 207 7.48 -10.13 -3.07
C GLY A 207 8.96 -10.05 -2.72
N VAL A 208 9.52 -11.15 -2.21
CA VAL A 208 10.94 -11.24 -1.87
C VAL A 208 11.84 -11.21 -3.11
N ALA A 209 11.45 -11.87 -4.20
CA ALA A 209 12.25 -11.94 -5.41
C ALA A 209 12.28 -10.63 -6.21
N ILE A 210 11.19 -9.87 -6.22
CA ILE A 210 11.11 -8.61 -6.98
C ILE A 210 11.76 -7.46 -6.20
N TYR A 211 11.67 -7.44 -4.88
CA TYR A 211 12.10 -6.30 -4.07
C TYR A 211 13.53 -6.54 -3.53
N PRO A 212 14.59 -5.97 -4.13
CA PRO A 212 15.98 -6.43 -3.91
C PRO A 212 16.65 -5.83 -2.67
N ASP A 213 16.06 -4.80 -2.05
CA ASP A 213 16.69 -4.10 -0.93
C ASP A 213 16.71 -4.98 0.34
N VAL A 214 17.90 -5.48 0.68
CA VAL A 214 18.13 -6.34 1.85
C VAL A 214 17.73 -5.67 3.16
N GLY A 215 17.91 -4.36 3.28
CA GLY A 215 17.48 -3.59 4.45
C GLY A 215 15.97 -3.63 4.60
N VAL A 216 15.24 -3.38 3.52
CA VAL A 216 13.78 -3.44 3.47
C VAL A 216 13.29 -4.87 3.77
N LEU A 217 13.89 -5.90 3.19
CA LEU A 217 13.51 -7.30 3.44
C LEU A 217 13.75 -7.72 4.90
N ARG A 218 14.86 -7.29 5.51
CA ARG A 218 15.14 -7.53 6.93
C ARG A 218 14.11 -6.83 7.82
N THR A 219 13.74 -5.59 7.52
CA THR A 219 12.70 -4.88 8.26
C THR A 219 11.32 -5.50 8.03
N LEU A 220 11.00 -5.97 6.81
CA LEU A 220 9.76 -6.70 6.51
C LEU A 220 9.64 -7.97 7.35
N ARG A 221 10.76 -8.69 7.57
CA ARG A 221 10.80 -9.85 8.48
C ARG A 221 10.40 -9.48 9.90
N GLN A 222 10.95 -8.39 10.44
CA GLN A 222 10.60 -7.89 11.79
C GLN A 222 9.12 -7.52 11.87
N LEU A 223 8.59 -6.83 10.85
CA LEU A 223 7.18 -6.49 10.75
C LEU A 223 6.30 -7.75 10.67
N ALA A 224 6.69 -8.78 9.92
CA ALA A 224 5.94 -10.04 9.85
C ALA A 224 5.91 -10.79 11.19
N ILE A 225 7.00 -10.74 11.98
CA ILE A 225 7.03 -11.27 13.36
C ILE A 225 6.06 -10.48 14.24
N GLN A 226 6.12 -9.14 14.18
CA GLN A 226 5.23 -8.27 14.94
C GLN A 226 3.76 -8.53 14.58
N MET A 227 3.43 -8.59 13.29
CA MET A 227 2.07 -8.86 12.79
C MET A 227 1.51 -10.19 13.27
N ARG A 228 2.36 -11.21 13.38
CA ARG A 228 1.96 -12.51 13.92
C ARG A 228 1.65 -12.47 15.41
N GLN A 229 2.38 -11.64 16.16
CA GLN A 229 2.29 -11.59 17.64
C GLN A 229 1.26 -10.57 18.13
N ARG A 230 1.23 -9.39 17.52
CA ARG A 230 0.49 -8.19 17.95
C ARG A 230 0.15 -7.30 16.75
N PRO A 231 -0.81 -7.71 15.90
CA PRO A 231 -1.31 -6.84 14.85
C PRO A 231 -2.01 -5.62 15.47
N ASP A 232 -1.94 -4.47 14.80
CA ASP A 232 -2.55 -3.22 15.27
C ASP A 232 -3.84 -2.89 14.51
N MET A 233 -4.57 -1.87 14.99
CA MET A 233 -5.85 -1.46 14.40
C MET A 233 -5.74 -1.03 12.94
N PHE A 234 -4.63 -0.39 12.59
CA PHE A 234 -4.43 0.12 11.24
C PHE A 234 -4.08 -0.99 10.28
N HIS A 235 -3.30 -1.97 10.71
CA HIS A 235 -3.05 -3.17 9.93
C HIS A 235 -4.35 -3.84 9.46
N PHE A 236 -5.38 -3.91 10.32
CA PHE A 236 -6.69 -4.46 9.93
C PHE A 236 -7.51 -3.52 9.06
N ALA A 237 -7.46 -2.22 9.33
CA ALA A 237 -8.14 -1.22 8.52
C ALA A 237 -7.68 -1.28 7.05
N GLN A 238 -6.37 -1.43 6.84
CA GLN A 238 -5.76 -1.44 5.51
C GLN A 238 -5.98 -2.76 4.76
N THR A 239 -5.81 -3.90 5.43
CA THR A 239 -5.65 -5.19 4.72
C THR A 239 -6.91 -6.07 4.70
N ARG A 240 -7.91 -5.79 5.56
CA ARG A 240 -9.11 -6.64 5.76
C ARG A 240 -8.81 -8.12 6.00
N ILE A 241 -7.58 -8.46 6.40
CA ILE A 241 -7.16 -9.82 6.71
C ILE A 241 -7.77 -10.28 8.04
N ASP A 242 -8.27 -11.51 8.10
CA ASP A 242 -8.68 -12.09 9.39
C ASP A 242 -7.48 -12.65 10.18
N ALA A 243 -7.70 -12.99 11.45
CA ALA A 243 -6.66 -13.53 12.33
C ALA A 243 -5.97 -14.78 11.76
N GLN A 244 -6.73 -15.70 11.17
CA GLN A 244 -6.22 -16.97 10.70
C GLN A 244 -5.34 -16.77 9.47
N CYS A 245 -5.83 -15.99 8.50
CA CYS A 245 -5.11 -15.60 7.31
C CYS A 245 -3.83 -14.81 7.68
N ASN A 246 -3.90 -13.90 8.66
CA ASN A 246 -2.75 -13.15 9.15
C ASN A 246 -1.65 -14.06 9.70
N VAL A 247 -2.01 -15.01 10.57
CA VAL A 247 -1.05 -15.95 11.16
C VAL A 247 -0.45 -16.85 10.07
N LEU A 248 -1.29 -17.38 9.18
CA LEU A 248 -0.86 -18.24 8.08
C LEU A 248 0.09 -17.52 7.13
N PHE A 249 -0.30 -16.34 6.63
CA PHE A 249 0.49 -15.58 5.69
C PHE A 249 1.79 -15.08 6.30
N SER A 250 1.78 -14.65 7.57
CA SER A 250 3.02 -14.30 8.29
C SER A 250 4.00 -15.47 8.34
N ALA A 251 3.52 -16.69 8.62
CA ALA A 251 4.37 -17.88 8.62
C ALA A 251 4.93 -18.21 7.22
N ILE A 252 4.11 -18.07 6.17
CA ILE A 252 4.53 -18.25 4.78
C ILE A 252 5.61 -17.24 4.40
N LEU A 253 5.38 -15.95 4.68
CA LEU A 253 6.30 -14.86 4.38
C LEU A 253 7.64 -15.01 5.10
N LEU A 254 7.63 -15.39 6.38
CA LEU A 254 8.86 -15.65 7.14
C LEU A 254 9.69 -16.78 6.54
N ARG A 255 9.05 -17.85 6.04
CA ARG A 255 9.78 -18.92 5.33
C ARG A 255 10.43 -18.42 4.04
N ALA A 256 9.75 -17.59 3.27
CA ALA A 256 10.30 -17.00 2.05
C ALA A 256 11.48 -16.06 2.35
N LEU A 257 11.37 -15.22 3.38
CA LEU A 257 12.43 -14.30 3.79
C LEU A 257 13.67 -15.03 4.33
N ASN A 258 13.48 -16.06 5.18
CA ASN A 258 14.60 -16.84 5.71
C ASN A 258 15.35 -17.61 4.60
N ALA A 259 14.68 -17.97 3.49
CA ALA A 259 15.32 -18.68 2.37
C ALA A 259 16.32 -17.80 1.61
N VAL A 260 16.21 -16.47 1.68
CA VAL A 260 17.11 -15.53 0.99
C VAL A 260 18.28 -15.11 1.88
N GLU A 261 18.09 -15.00 3.21
CA GLU A 261 19.19 -14.67 4.13
C GLU A 261 20.33 -15.71 4.12
N HIS A 262 20.06 -16.96 3.73
CA HIS A 262 21.09 -17.99 3.60
C HIS A 262 22.03 -17.81 2.39
N TYR A 263 21.79 -16.83 1.52
CA TYR A 263 22.69 -16.49 0.41
C TYR A 263 23.73 -15.41 0.74
N ASP A 264 23.52 -14.62 1.80
CA ASP A 264 24.38 -13.47 2.16
C ASP A 264 25.38 -13.77 3.30
N SER A 265 25.48 -15.03 3.75
CA SER A 265 26.65 -15.41 4.55
C SER A 265 27.85 -15.45 3.61
N PRO A 266 28.86 -14.58 3.76
CA PRO A 266 30.07 -14.70 2.97
C PRO A 266 30.58 -16.12 3.19
N VAL A 267 30.72 -16.89 2.11
CA VAL A 267 31.54 -18.09 2.14
C VAL A 267 32.92 -17.59 2.54
N SER A 268 33.27 -17.75 3.82
CA SER A 268 34.62 -17.53 4.30
C SER A 268 35.50 -18.50 3.51
N VAL A 269 36.17 -17.98 2.49
CA VAL A 269 37.28 -18.66 1.82
C VAL A 269 38.51 -18.53 2.71
#